data_AF-A0A0C9YXT6-F1
#
_entry.id   AF-A0A0C9YXT6-F1
#
_cell.length_a   1.000
_cell.length_b   1.000
_cell.length_c   1.000
_cell.angle_alpha   90.00
_cell.angle_beta   90.00
_cell.angle_gamma   90.00
#
_symmetry.space_group_name_H-M   'P 1'
#
loop_
_entity.id
_entity.type
_entity.pdbx_description
1 polymer ?
#
loop_
_entity_poly.entity_id
_entity_poly.type
_entity_poly.pdbx_seq_one_letter_code
_entity_poly.pdbx_strand_id
1 'polypeptide(L)'
;FKLIYEKAVDEDNWSYMYTRLCHEMMEMISPKVQDDSIKNAKGKPITGGQLFCRYLLHRCQEDFECGWVAEEAMAHAAAAKASGNESEPYSDEYYVAQKVKCQGFSLIKFTGELFKLPMLTECIMHKCVKKLLGNMESPKEEEQLDGLPDAHIAGNHSPALPEDL
;
A
#
# COMPACT_ATOMS: atom_id res chain seq x y z
N PHE A 1 -4.97 5.86 9.30
CA PHE A 1 -4.32 5.02 8.27
C PHE A 1 -3.95 3.62 8.78
N LYS A 2 -3.09 3.46 9.79
CA LYS A 2 -2.63 2.14 10.30
C LYS A 2 -3.73 1.06 10.39
N LEU A 3 -4.87 1.39 11.00
CA LEU A 3 -6.01 0.49 11.12
C LEU A 3 -6.61 0.07 9.75
N ILE A 4 -6.71 1.00 8.80
CA ILE A 4 -7.24 0.73 7.45
C ILE A 4 -6.30 -0.23 6.72
N TYR A 5 -5.00 -0.02 6.85
CA TYR A 5 -3.98 -0.86 6.23
C TYR A 5 -3.99 -2.28 6.79
N GLU A 6 -3.97 -2.43 8.12
CA GLU A 6 -4.04 -3.73 8.78
C GLU A 6 -5.27 -4.52 8.33
N LYS A 7 -6.42 -3.84 8.23
CA LYS A 7 -7.66 -4.42 7.72
C LYS A 7 -7.60 -4.78 6.25
N ALA A 8 -7.01 -3.94 5.40
CA ALA A 8 -6.88 -4.23 3.97
C ALA A 8 -5.99 -5.44 3.67
N VAL A 9 -4.97 -5.67 4.52
CA VAL A 9 -4.05 -6.81 4.39
C VAL A 9 -4.66 -8.11 4.94
N ASP A 10 -5.47 -8.01 5.99
CA ASP A 10 -6.17 -9.16 6.58
C ASP A 10 -7.44 -9.58 5.80
N GLU A 11 -8.17 -8.62 5.23
CA GLU A 11 -9.50 -8.81 4.64
C GLU A 11 -9.47 -8.64 3.10
N ASP A 12 -8.79 -9.56 2.40
CA ASP A 12 -8.54 -9.53 0.93
C ASP A 12 -9.81 -9.24 0.10
N ASN A 13 -10.94 -9.85 0.47
CA ASN A 13 -12.23 -9.68 -0.23
C ASN A 13 -12.73 -8.23 -0.26
N TRP A 14 -12.25 -7.37 0.65
CA TRP A 14 -12.67 -5.97 0.75
C TRP A 14 -11.55 -4.99 0.47
N SER A 15 -10.41 -5.45 -0.06
CA SER A 15 -9.26 -4.60 -0.41
C SER A 15 -9.65 -3.36 -1.24
N TYR A 16 -10.54 -3.52 -2.22
CA TYR A 16 -11.08 -2.42 -3.03
C TYR A 16 -11.83 -1.34 -2.22
N MET A 17 -12.55 -1.73 -1.17
CA MET A 17 -13.25 -0.77 -0.30
C MET A 17 -12.25 0.07 0.48
N TYR A 18 -11.17 -0.55 0.96
CA TYR A 18 -10.10 0.15 1.68
C TYR A 18 -9.29 1.05 0.77
N THR A 19 -9.03 0.66 -0.48
CA THR A 19 -8.28 1.49 -1.44
C THR A 19 -9.09 2.73 -1.83
N ARG A 20 -10.41 2.59 -2.05
CA ARG A 20 -11.31 3.73 -2.22
C ARG A 20 -11.31 4.66 -1.01
N LEU A 21 -11.39 4.10 0.20
CA LEU A 21 -11.33 4.92 1.41
C LEU A 21 -10.00 5.69 1.51
N CYS A 22 -8.88 5.06 1.17
CA CYS A 22 -7.58 5.74 1.12
C CYS A 22 -7.58 6.89 0.11
N HIS A 23 -8.17 6.71 -1.06
CA HIS A 23 -8.29 7.76 -2.07
C HIS A 23 -9.15 8.92 -1.59
N GLU A 24 -10.33 8.65 -1.03
CA GLU A 24 -11.20 9.68 -0.44
C GLU A 24 -10.49 10.45 0.68
N MET A 25 -9.70 9.76 1.52
CA MET A 25 -8.88 10.42 2.54
C MET A 25 -7.80 11.31 1.91
N MET A 26 -7.13 10.85 0.86
CA MET A 26 -6.16 11.68 0.12
C MET A 26 -6.81 12.94 -0.43
N GLU A 27 -8.02 12.88 -0.97
CA GLU A 27 -8.69 14.05 -1.54
C GLU A 27 -9.29 14.99 -0.48
N MET A 28 -9.80 14.46 0.63
CA MET A 28 -10.57 15.25 1.60
C MET A 28 -9.79 15.74 2.81
N ILE A 29 -8.59 15.21 3.09
CA ILE A 29 -7.81 15.67 4.25
C ILE A 29 -7.45 17.14 4.08
N SER A 30 -7.82 17.95 5.08
CA SER A 30 -7.60 19.38 5.09
C SER A 30 -6.11 19.73 4.85
N PRO A 31 -5.80 20.70 3.98
CA PRO A 31 -4.44 21.21 3.78
C PRO A 31 -3.80 21.81 5.04
N LYS A 32 -4.57 22.02 6.11
CA LYS A 32 -4.07 22.48 7.42
C LYS A 32 -3.44 21.37 8.26
N VAL A 33 -3.73 20.11 7.94
CA VAL A 33 -3.11 18.96 8.61
C VAL A 33 -1.68 18.85 8.10
N GLN A 34 -0.71 18.92 8.99
CA GLN A 34 0.71 18.82 8.68
C GLN A 34 1.46 18.07 9.78
N ASP A 35 2.62 17.52 9.43
CA ASP A 35 3.60 17.00 10.37
C ASP A 35 4.93 17.72 10.10
N ASP A 36 5.37 18.53 11.06
CA ASP A 36 6.58 19.35 10.92
C ASP A 36 7.87 18.51 10.85
N SER A 37 7.83 17.24 11.29
CA SER A 37 8.94 16.30 11.16
C SER A 37 9.11 15.78 9.74
N ILE A 38 8.06 15.85 8.92
CA ILE A 38 8.01 15.30 7.58
C ILE A 38 8.07 16.43 6.54
N LYS A 39 9.23 16.57 5.91
CA LYS A 39 9.52 17.63 4.94
C LYS A 39 9.77 17.09 3.54
N ASN A 40 9.38 17.85 2.53
CA ASN A 40 9.75 17.54 1.15
C ASN A 40 11.24 17.87 0.89
N ALA A 41 11.72 17.56 -0.32
CA ALA A 41 13.10 17.84 -0.72
C ALA A 41 13.49 19.33 -0.64
N LYS A 42 12.50 20.24 -0.67
CA LYS A 42 12.67 21.69 -0.54
C LYS A 42 12.64 22.15 0.94
N GLY A 43 12.58 21.22 1.90
CA GLY A 43 12.52 21.51 3.34
C GLY A 43 11.18 22.02 3.84
N LYS A 44 10.13 22.03 3.00
CA LYS A 44 8.78 22.50 3.38
C LYS A 44 7.98 21.33 3.99
N PRO A 45 7.16 21.57 5.04
CA PRO A 45 6.25 20.56 5.57
C PRO A 45 5.31 20.04 4.49
N ILE A 46 5.08 18.72 4.50
CA ILE A 46 4.03 18.11 3.67
C ILE A 46 2.72 18.18 4.42
N THR A 47 1.64 18.52 3.69
CA THR A 47 0.34 18.81 4.28
C THR A 47 -0.78 18.04 3.58
N GLY A 48 -1.94 17.95 4.23
CA GLY A 48 -3.16 17.45 3.64
C GLY A 48 -3.09 15.99 3.19
N GLY A 49 -3.72 15.71 2.05
CA GLY A 49 -3.67 14.41 1.39
C GLY A 49 -2.28 13.89 1.07
N GLN A 50 -1.33 14.77 0.73
CA GLN A 50 0.03 14.34 0.43
C GLN A 50 0.75 13.78 1.67
N LEU A 51 0.44 14.32 2.86
CA LEU A 51 0.97 13.78 4.11
C LEU A 51 0.41 12.37 4.35
N PHE A 52 -0.87 12.16 4.07
CA PHE A 52 -1.48 10.84 4.14
C PHE A 52 -0.83 9.84 3.18
N CYS A 53 -0.62 10.22 1.92
CA CYS A 53 0.08 9.37 0.95
C CYS A 53 1.49 9.01 1.41
N ARG A 54 2.22 9.95 2.01
CA ARG A 54 3.56 9.66 2.53
C ARG A 54 3.56 8.63 3.66
N TYR A 55 2.64 8.72 4.62
CA TYR A 55 2.53 7.68 5.65
C TYR A 55 2.12 6.32 5.08
N LEU A 56 1.20 6.34 4.11
CA LEU A 56 0.73 5.14 3.44
C LEU A 56 1.87 4.43 2.71
N LEU A 57 2.68 5.20 1.99
CA LEU A 57 3.86 4.72 1.29
C LEU A 57 4.94 4.18 2.23
N HIS A 58 5.28 4.93 3.28
CA HIS A 58 6.26 4.50 4.27
C HIS A 58 5.88 3.14 4.87
N ARG A 59 4.59 2.94 5.21
CA ARG A 59 4.12 1.68 5.77
C ARG A 59 4.15 0.53 4.77
N CYS A 60 3.73 0.75 3.53
CA CYS A 60 3.85 -0.28 2.49
C CYS A 60 5.31 -0.66 2.30
N GLN A 61 6.23 0.32 2.28
CA GLN A 61 7.66 0.06 2.13
C GLN A 61 8.22 -0.75 3.30
N GLU A 62 7.91 -0.39 4.54
CA GLU A 62 8.31 -1.17 5.73
C GLU A 62 7.91 -2.64 5.60
N ASP A 63 6.67 -2.93 5.19
CA ASP A 63 6.18 -4.30 5.09
C ASP A 63 6.73 -5.05 3.86
N PHE A 64 7.05 -4.36 2.77
CA PHE A 64 7.79 -4.94 1.65
C PHE A 64 9.25 -5.25 2.02
N GLU A 65 9.89 -4.43 2.84
CA GLU A 65 11.29 -4.57 3.26
C GLU A 65 11.48 -5.60 4.38
N CYS A 66 10.53 -5.69 5.31
CA CYS A 66 10.58 -6.61 6.46
C CYS A 66 10.44 -8.10 6.08
N GLY A 67 10.33 -8.42 4.78
CA GLY A 67 10.32 -9.79 4.30
C GLY A 67 8.99 -10.49 4.56
N TRP A 68 7.96 -10.14 3.79
CA TRP A 68 6.68 -10.84 3.74
C TRP A 68 6.78 -12.26 3.13
N VAL A 69 7.91 -12.57 2.49
CA VAL A 69 8.27 -13.94 2.11
C VAL A 69 8.96 -14.54 3.33
N ALA A 70 8.18 -15.21 4.18
CA ALA A 70 8.72 -16.10 5.20
C ALA A 70 9.35 -17.33 4.50
N GLU A 71 10.44 -17.10 3.76
CA GLU A 71 11.10 -18.08 2.90
C GLU A 71 11.60 -19.26 3.75
N GLU A 72 12.16 -18.96 4.94
CA GLU A 72 12.55 -19.96 5.93
C GLU A 72 11.35 -20.72 6.50
N ALA A 73 10.25 -20.03 6.84
CA ALA A 73 9.07 -20.70 7.40
C ALA A 73 8.36 -21.59 6.35
N MET A 74 8.41 -21.20 5.07
CA MET A 74 7.93 -22.02 3.95
C MET A 74 8.83 -23.22 3.68
N ALA A 75 10.15 -23.06 3.72
CA ALA A 75 11.08 -24.17 3.57
C ALA A 75 10.85 -25.22 4.68
N HIS A 76 10.64 -24.75 5.92
CA HIS A 76 10.34 -25.61 7.06
C HIS A 76 8.98 -26.33 6.92
N ALA A 77 7.94 -25.61 6.49
CA ALA A 77 6.60 -26.16 6.27
C ALA A 77 6.54 -27.15 5.08
N ALA A 78 7.26 -26.87 3.99
CA ALA A 78 7.35 -27.76 2.83
C ALA A 78 8.15 -29.04 3.15
N ALA A 79 9.23 -28.93 3.93
CA ALA A 79 9.98 -30.07 4.43
C ALA A 79 9.15 -30.95 5.37
N ALA A 80 8.35 -30.34 6.26
CA ALA A 80 7.43 -31.07 7.14
C ALA A 80 6.39 -31.89 6.35
N LYS A 81 5.78 -31.31 5.31
CA LYS A 81 4.83 -32.02 4.42
C LYS A 81 5.48 -33.16 3.62
N ALA A 82 6.73 -33.01 3.20
CA ALA A 82 7.46 -34.05 2.49
C ALA A 82 7.80 -35.27 3.37
N SER A 83 7.77 -35.13 4.70
CA SER A 83 8.07 -36.22 5.65
C SER A 83 6.89 -37.17 5.92
N GLY A 84 5.70 -36.91 5.34
CA GLY A 84 4.54 -37.82 5.42
C GLY A 84 3.77 -37.79 6.74
N ASN A 85 4.06 -36.86 7.65
CA ASN A 85 3.35 -36.73 8.92
C ASN A 85 2.04 -35.93 8.72
N GLU A 86 1.02 -36.56 8.12
CA GLU A 86 -0.27 -35.92 7.82
C GLU A 86 -1.24 -35.83 9.03
N SER A 87 -0.83 -36.24 10.24
CA SER A 87 -1.75 -36.39 11.39
C SER A 87 -1.46 -35.53 12.62
N GLU A 88 -0.51 -34.61 12.59
CA GLU A 88 -0.38 -33.61 13.67
C GLU A 88 -1.15 -32.35 13.29
N PRO A 89 -1.93 -31.74 14.21
CA PRO A 89 -2.43 -30.39 13.98
C PRO A 89 -1.19 -29.53 13.72
N TYR A 90 -1.11 -28.95 12.51
CA TYR A 90 0.02 -28.11 12.12
C TYR A 90 0.39 -27.19 13.28
N SER A 91 1.67 -27.13 13.65
CA SER A 91 2.12 -26.28 14.77
C SER A 91 1.65 -24.84 14.58
N ASP A 92 1.48 -24.09 15.66
CA ASP A 92 1.11 -22.66 15.59
C ASP A 92 1.99 -21.88 14.61
N GLU A 93 3.27 -22.27 14.50
CA GLU A 93 4.25 -21.72 13.57
C GLU A 93 3.87 -21.89 12.09
N TYR A 94 3.26 -23.02 11.71
CA TYR A 94 2.78 -23.25 10.35
C TYR A 94 1.59 -22.33 10.01
N TYR A 95 0.64 -22.18 10.92
CA TYR A 95 -0.50 -21.27 10.72
C TYR A 95 -0.04 -19.81 10.65
N VAL A 96 0.96 -19.43 11.45
CA VAL A 96 1.60 -18.11 11.37
C VAL A 96 2.27 -17.92 10.01
N ALA A 97 3.04 -18.90 9.53
CA ALA A 97 3.71 -18.84 8.23
C ALA A 97 2.71 -18.72 7.06
N GLN A 98 1.62 -19.50 7.12
CA GLN A 98 0.56 -19.44 6.12
C GLN A 98 -0.18 -18.09 6.16
N LYS A 99 -0.43 -17.53 7.35
CA LYS A 99 -1.04 -16.21 7.51
C LYS A 99 -0.17 -15.12 6.88
N VAL A 100 1.14 -15.12 7.17
CA VAL A 100 2.10 -14.16 6.60
C VAL A 100 2.12 -14.26 5.07
N LYS A 101 2.09 -15.46 4.50
CA LYS A 101 1.97 -15.65 3.04
C LYS A 101 0.71 -15.00 2.48
N CYS A 102 -0.45 -15.28 3.07
CA CYS A 102 -1.73 -14.75 2.58
C CYS A 102 -1.75 -13.22 2.66
N GLN A 103 -1.28 -12.64 3.78
CA GLN A 103 -1.14 -11.21 3.97
C GLN A 103 -0.21 -10.58 2.91
N GLY A 104 0.87 -11.27 2.57
CA GLY A 104 1.75 -10.92 1.47
C GLY A 104 1.03 -10.73 0.13
N PHE A 105 0.21 -11.70 -0.26
CA PHE A 105 -0.58 -11.58 -1.48
C PHE A 105 -1.62 -10.45 -1.40
N SER A 106 -2.27 -10.27 -0.26
CA SER A 106 -3.19 -9.15 -0.03
C SER A 106 -2.48 -7.81 -0.17
N LEU A 107 -1.25 -7.69 0.33
CA LEU A 107 -0.44 -6.48 0.22
C LEU A 107 -0.08 -6.13 -1.23
N ILE A 108 0.27 -7.12 -2.05
CA ILE A 108 0.51 -6.90 -3.49
C ILE A 108 -0.74 -6.36 -4.16
N LYS A 109 -1.89 -7.01 -3.93
CA LYS A 109 -3.17 -6.60 -4.51
C LYS A 109 -3.51 -5.18 -4.07
N PHE A 110 -3.44 -4.91 -2.77
CA PHE A 110 -3.71 -3.60 -2.19
C PHE A 110 -2.82 -2.50 -2.81
N THR A 111 -1.52 -2.77 -2.93
CA THR A 111 -0.56 -1.85 -3.57
C THR A 111 -0.88 -1.63 -5.05
N GLY A 112 -1.23 -2.69 -5.78
CA GLY A 112 -1.68 -2.59 -7.16
C GLY A 112 -2.93 -1.73 -7.34
N GLU A 113 -3.91 -1.88 -6.44
CA GLU A 113 -5.14 -1.07 -6.45
C GLU A 113 -4.88 0.40 -6.11
N LEU A 114 -3.97 0.70 -5.17
CA LEU A 114 -3.56 2.07 -4.87
C LEU A 114 -2.89 2.76 -6.07
N PHE A 115 -2.08 2.02 -6.84
CA PHE A 115 -1.47 2.54 -8.08
C PHE A 115 -2.49 2.88 -9.16
N LYS A 116 -3.59 2.12 -9.26
CA LYS A 116 -4.70 2.45 -10.16
C LYS A 116 -5.44 3.74 -9.77
N LEU A 117 -5.33 4.16 -8.50
CA LEU A 117 -5.99 5.35 -7.93
C LEU A 117 -5.05 6.57 -7.87
N PRO A 118 -4.17 6.76 -8.87
CA PRO A 118 -2.98 7.60 -8.83
C PRO A 118 -2.28 7.86 -7.48
N MET A 119 -2.38 6.97 -6.50
CA MET A 119 -1.85 7.22 -5.14
C MET A 119 -0.37 6.83 -5.00
N LEU A 120 0.14 6.05 -5.95
CA LEU A 120 1.51 5.58 -6.00
C LEU A 120 2.17 6.04 -7.30
N THR A 121 3.46 6.35 -7.24
CA THR A 121 4.24 6.66 -8.44
C THR A 121 4.73 5.38 -9.13
N GLU A 122 5.06 5.48 -10.41
CA GLU A 122 5.65 4.39 -11.18
C GLU A 122 6.93 3.84 -10.52
N CYS A 123 7.78 4.72 -9.98
CA CYS A 123 9.01 4.34 -9.27
C CYS A 123 8.73 3.34 -8.13
N ILE A 124 7.69 3.60 -7.34
CA ILE A 124 7.31 2.76 -6.19
C ILE A 124 6.77 1.41 -6.68
N MET A 125 5.89 1.42 -7.68
CA MET A 125 5.36 0.18 -8.26
C MET A 125 6.48 -0.69 -8.86
N HIS A 126 7.44 -0.06 -9.54
CA HIS A 126 8.59 -0.76 -10.11
C HIS A 126 9.46 -1.43 -9.03
N LYS A 127 9.66 -0.77 -7.88
CA LYS A 127 10.35 -1.38 -6.72
C LYS A 127 9.59 -2.60 -6.20
N CYS A 128 8.26 -2.52 -6.06
CA CYS A 128 7.42 -3.64 -5.63
C CYS A 128 7.51 -4.83 -6.61
N VAL A 129 7.41 -4.59 -7.92
CA VAL A 129 7.53 -5.62 -8.95
C VAL A 129 8.92 -6.26 -8.96
N LYS A 130 10.00 -5.48 -8.84
CA LYS A 130 11.37 -6.01 -8.71
C LYS A 130 11.52 -6.92 -7.50
N LYS A 131 10.95 -6.52 -6.35
CA LYS A 131 10.97 -7.30 -5.12
C LYS A 131 10.20 -8.62 -5.29
N LEU A 132 9.07 -8.60 -6.01
CA LEU A 132 8.26 -9.78 -6.32
C LEU A 132 8.99 -10.80 -7.21
N LEU A 133 9.78 -10.31 -8.16
CA LEU A 133 10.51 -11.15 -9.11
C LEU A 133 11.83 -11.72 -8.55
N GLY A 134 12.23 -11.33 -7.34
CA GLY A 134 13.28 -12.01 -6.59
C GLY A 134 14.70 -11.87 -7.14
N ASN A 135 15.09 -10.71 -7.72
CA ASN A 135 16.46 -10.14 -7.77
C ASN A 135 16.64 -9.06 -8.87
N MET A 136 17.10 -7.86 -8.49
CA MET A 136 18.12 -7.03 -9.20
C MET A 136 18.56 -5.90 -8.26
N GLU A 137 19.87 -5.82 -7.96
CA GLU A 137 20.49 -4.81 -7.09
C GLU A 137 20.47 -3.36 -7.64
N SER A 138 20.16 -2.42 -6.73
CA SER A 138 20.71 -1.03 -6.58
C SER A 138 20.33 0.06 -7.62
N PRO A 139 20.43 1.40 -7.33
CA PRO A 139 21.02 2.11 -6.20
C PRO A 139 20.03 2.94 -5.33
N LYS A 140 20.56 3.57 -4.27
CA LYS A 140 19.85 4.49 -3.37
C LYS A 140 19.20 5.63 -4.17
N GLU A 141 17.90 5.53 -4.40
CA GLU A 141 17.13 6.61 -5.00
C GLU A 141 16.23 7.21 -3.93
N GLU A 142 16.66 8.40 -3.50
CA GLU A 142 16.01 9.32 -2.60
C GLU A 142 14.55 9.53 -3.07
N GLU A 143 13.60 9.41 -2.13
CA GLU A 143 12.16 9.50 -2.39
C GLU A 143 11.77 10.85 -3.02
N GLN A 144 11.77 10.93 -4.35
CA GLN A 144 11.12 12.01 -5.09
C GLN A 144 9.61 11.77 -5.11
N LEU A 145 8.93 12.34 -4.11
CA LEU A 145 7.47 12.44 -4.02
C LEU A 145 6.90 13.66 -4.77
N ASP A 146 7.69 14.33 -5.60
CA ASP A 146 7.26 15.48 -6.41
C ASP A 146 6.65 14.97 -7.73
N GLY A 147 5.44 14.41 -7.67
CA GLY A 147 4.78 13.86 -8.87
C GLY A 147 3.39 13.27 -8.68
N LEU A 148 2.68 13.60 -7.60
CA LEU A 148 1.24 13.29 -7.53
C LEU A 148 0.51 14.20 -8.53
N PRO A 149 -0.34 13.68 -9.43
CA PRO A 149 -1.07 14.53 -10.35
C PRO A 149 -1.92 15.53 -9.55
N ASP A 150 -1.78 16.82 -9.87
CA ASP A 150 -2.69 17.84 -9.36
C ASP A 150 -4.12 17.42 -9.71
N ALA A 151 -4.91 17.09 -8.70
CA ALA A 151 -6.32 16.81 -8.84
C ALA A 151 -7.05 18.12 -9.21
N HIS A 152 -6.94 18.52 -10.47
CA HIS A 152 -7.84 19.48 -11.07
C HIS A 152 -9.19 18.80 -11.23
N ILE A 153 -10.03 18.92 -10.20
CA ILE A 153 -11.47 18.67 -10.32
C ILE A 153 -12.00 19.65 -11.36
N ALA A 154 -12.30 19.14 -12.55
CA ALA A 154 -13.17 19.81 -13.49
C ALA A 154 -14.49 20.07 -12.78
N GLY A 155 -14.76 21.34 -12.49
CA GLY A 155 -16.02 21.77 -11.91
C GLY A 155 -17.17 21.27 -12.79
N ASN A 156 -18.03 20.44 -12.22
CA ASN A 156 -19.31 20.13 -12.81
C ASN A 156 -20.05 21.44 -13.05
N HIS A 157 -20.16 21.83 -14.31
CA HIS A 157 -21.09 22.84 -14.75
C HIS A 157 -22.50 22.30 -14.48
N SER A 158 -23.18 22.83 -13.45
CA SER A 158 -24.64 22.70 -13.35
C SER A 158 -25.26 23.27 -14.63
N PRO A 159 -26.20 22.56 -15.29
CA PRO A 159 -26.99 23.17 -16.34
C PRO A 159 -27.98 24.13 -15.67
N ALA A 160 -27.86 25.41 -15.97
CA ALA A 160 -28.89 26.40 -15.64
C ALA A 160 -30.17 26.02 -16.41
N LEU A 161 -31.27 25.89 -15.67
CA LEU A 161 -32.62 25.82 -16.22
C LEU A 161 -32.93 27.11 -17.02
N PRO A 162 -33.66 27.03 -18.14
CA PRO A 162 -34.15 28.21 -18.82
C PRO A 162 -35.36 28.76 -18.05
N GLU A 163 -35.30 30.04 -17.65
CA GLU A 163 -36.49 30.81 -17.31
C GLU A 163 -36.80 31.76 -18.46
N ASP A 164 -38.05 31.68 -18.94
CA ASP A 164 -38.67 32.52 -19.95
C ASP A 164 -38.75 34.00 -19.51
N LEU A 165 -38.29 34.95 -20.34
CA LEU A 165 -39.04 36.06 -20.96
C LEU A 165 -38.14 36.94 -21.85
#